data_AF-A0A960R898-F1
#
_entry.id   AF-A0A960R898-F1
#
_cell.length_a   1.000
_cell.length_b   1.000
_cell.length_c   1.000
_cell.angle_alpha   90.00
_cell.angle_beta   90.00
_cell.angle_gamma   90.00
#
_symmetry.space_group_name_H-M   'P 1'
#
loop_
_entity.id
_entity.type
_entity.pdbx_description
1 polymer ?
#
loop_
_entity_poly.entity_id
_entity_poly.type
_entity_poly.pdbx_seq_one_letter_code
_entity_poly.pdbx_strand_id
1 'polypeptide(L)'
;LVMNGVAIRYNSGDGIVANRTATTITGCTASQNNGWGINCDGYGYYGDSGTAQLEDNVVQQNGGGVRIYRWISAGLVGNTISGNSGTGLELQNLSGVSASGITGNSIFDNGGVGVLIRSGGPSVLTLSGNDIYNNTGFELRNESSISITMENVYLGKLTATEFGKLDNLTRVYDQHDRSDYGQVYVVSLETGTILLPPEITTQPLGSAVNLGGSVTLTVAATGSGPITYQWYRNGSMISGATSSSLTLSGFDLNKEGSYHVVVKNVVDQLASDLAQVTAIIPGGGTTSAPPNLALGRLSGYSTVSIGGQVGRTYTIQVSDDMKTWKTLQVLTLTESPQIYIDWNSLGKTQRFYRTVWIVE
;
A
#
# COMPACT_ATOMS: atom_id res chain seq x y z
N LEU A 1 24.20 -32.98 -22.27
CA LEU A 1 24.81 -32.15 -21.20
C LEU A 1 23.91 -32.17 -19.97
N VAL A 2 24.46 -32.23 -18.75
CA VAL A 2 23.68 -32.06 -17.51
C VAL A 2 24.33 -30.98 -16.66
N MET A 3 23.56 -29.96 -16.26
CA MET A 3 24.01 -28.84 -15.43
C MET A 3 23.03 -28.61 -14.27
N ASN A 4 23.54 -28.45 -13.05
CA ASN A 4 22.74 -28.28 -11.85
C ASN A 4 23.30 -27.14 -10.98
N GLY A 5 22.46 -26.15 -10.65
CA GLY A 5 22.80 -25.12 -9.65
C GLY A 5 23.93 -24.16 -10.05
N VAL A 6 24.25 -24.04 -11.33
CA VAL A 6 25.38 -23.22 -11.82
C VAL A 6 24.93 -21.78 -12.07
N ALA A 7 25.77 -20.80 -11.72
CA ALA A 7 25.55 -19.39 -12.05
C ALA A 7 26.54 -18.89 -13.09
N ILE A 8 26.05 -18.33 -14.19
CA ILE A 8 26.84 -17.79 -15.30
C ILE A 8 26.43 -16.35 -15.56
N ARG A 9 27.39 -15.42 -15.45
CA ARG A 9 27.12 -13.98 -15.49
C ARG A 9 28.18 -13.19 -16.23
N TYR A 10 27.77 -12.02 -16.74
CA TYR A 10 28.65 -11.00 -17.32
C TYR A 10 29.45 -11.45 -18.56
N ASN A 11 28.90 -12.35 -19.36
CA ASN A 11 29.53 -12.73 -20.63
C ASN A 11 29.20 -11.73 -21.73
N SER A 12 30.14 -11.55 -22.66
CA SER A 12 29.95 -10.72 -23.85
C SER A 12 29.08 -11.37 -24.94
N GLY A 13 28.76 -12.65 -24.79
CA GLY A 13 27.90 -13.42 -25.69
C GLY A 13 26.81 -14.15 -24.90
N ASP A 14 26.44 -15.34 -25.35
CA ASP A 14 25.47 -16.17 -24.66
C ASP A 14 26.02 -16.69 -23.32
N GLY A 15 25.15 -16.91 -22.33
CA GLY A 15 25.51 -17.48 -21.03
C GLY A 15 25.77 -18.99 -21.12
N ILE A 16 24.74 -19.76 -21.43
CA ILE A 16 24.84 -21.21 -21.68
C ILE A 16 24.56 -21.48 -23.14
N VAL A 17 25.47 -22.19 -23.82
CA VAL A 17 25.27 -22.70 -25.17
C VAL A 17 25.33 -24.21 -25.17
N ALA A 18 24.23 -24.86 -25.55
CA ALA A 18 24.14 -26.30 -25.66
C ALA A 18 23.87 -26.71 -27.11
N ASN A 19 24.87 -27.33 -27.75
CA ASN A 19 24.79 -27.72 -29.15
C ASN A 19 24.64 -29.23 -29.31
N ARG A 20 23.79 -29.67 -30.25
CA ARG A 20 23.74 -31.05 -30.80
C ARG A 20 23.58 -32.19 -29.78
N THR A 21 23.04 -31.92 -28.60
CA THR A 21 22.87 -32.96 -27.58
C THR A 21 21.63 -32.71 -26.73
N ALA A 22 21.01 -33.82 -26.28
CA ALA A 22 20.05 -33.76 -25.19
C ALA A 22 20.70 -33.10 -23.97
N THR A 23 20.01 -32.10 -23.43
CA THR A 23 20.54 -31.19 -22.42
C THR A 23 19.54 -31.02 -21.29
N THR A 24 19.99 -31.22 -20.06
CA THR A 24 19.21 -30.95 -18.84
C THR A 24 19.90 -29.85 -18.05
N ILE A 25 19.20 -28.76 -17.76
CA ILE A 25 19.69 -27.63 -16.99
C ILE A 25 18.68 -27.36 -15.88
N THR A 26 19.11 -27.55 -14.63
CA THR A 26 18.22 -27.44 -13.48
C THR A 26 18.76 -26.46 -12.44
N GLY A 27 17.92 -25.55 -11.94
CA GLY A 27 18.28 -24.63 -10.86
C GLY A 27 19.45 -23.69 -11.18
N CYS A 28 19.78 -23.49 -12.46
CA CYS A 28 20.89 -22.64 -12.87
C CYS A 28 20.45 -21.18 -12.98
N THR A 29 21.40 -20.26 -12.86
CA THR A 29 21.18 -18.83 -13.12
C THR A 29 22.03 -18.37 -14.31
N ALA A 30 21.39 -17.83 -15.34
CA ALA A 30 22.06 -17.15 -16.45
C ALA A 30 21.64 -15.68 -16.44
N SER A 31 22.55 -14.77 -16.06
CA SER A 31 22.17 -13.36 -15.94
C SER A 31 23.21 -12.36 -16.40
N GLN A 32 22.75 -11.20 -16.91
CA GLN A 32 23.63 -10.09 -17.30
C GLN A 32 24.63 -10.47 -18.41
N ASN A 33 24.22 -11.33 -19.33
CA ASN A 33 25.00 -11.68 -20.52
C ASN A 33 24.51 -10.87 -21.72
N ASN A 34 25.40 -10.42 -22.60
CA ASN A 34 25.00 -9.60 -23.75
C ASN A 34 24.22 -10.39 -24.82
N GLY A 35 24.37 -11.71 -24.87
CA GLY A 35 23.63 -12.62 -25.75
C GLY A 35 22.42 -13.26 -25.07
N TRP A 36 22.07 -14.47 -25.49
CA TRP A 36 21.02 -15.27 -24.84
C TRP A 36 21.49 -15.80 -23.50
N GLY A 37 20.63 -15.78 -22.48
CA GLY A 37 20.93 -16.41 -21.21
C GLY A 37 21.17 -17.92 -21.38
N ILE A 38 20.26 -18.60 -22.08
CA ILE A 38 20.40 -20.00 -22.47
C ILE A 38 20.06 -20.17 -23.95
N ASN A 39 20.94 -20.82 -24.71
CA ASN A 39 20.78 -21.08 -26.14
C ASN A 39 21.04 -22.57 -26.42
N CYS A 40 19.96 -23.30 -26.72
CA CYS A 40 20.01 -24.71 -27.12
C CYS A 40 19.81 -24.81 -28.63
N ASP A 41 20.80 -25.30 -29.38
CA ASP A 41 20.78 -25.36 -30.85
C ASP A 41 21.15 -26.74 -31.40
N GLY A 42 20.31 -27.33 -32.26
CA GLY A 42 20.60 -28.62 -32.90
C GLY A 42 21.65 -28.54 -34.02
N TYR A 43 21.98 -27.35 -34.50
CA TYR A 43 23.05 -27.02 -35.46
C TYR A 43 23.27 -28.01 -36.62
N GLY A 44 22.64 -27.75 -37.78
CA GLY A 44 23.01 -28.33 -39.08
C GLY A 44 22.65 -29.81 -39.30
N TYR A 45 21.96 -30.45 -38.35
CA TYR A 45 21.30 -31.73 -38.57
C TYR A 45 19.86 -31.49 -39.04
N TYR A 46 19.39 -32.25 -40.03
CA TYR A 46 17.96 -32.37 -40.32
C TYR A 46 17.44 -33.61 -39.57
N GLY A 47 16.51 -33.40 -38.63
CA GLY A 47 15.98 -34.46 -37.76
C GLY A 47 16.25 -34.23 -36.27
N ASP A 48 15.59 -35.01 -35.41
CA ASP A 48 15.60 -34.79 -33.96
C ASP A 48 17.01 -34.87 -33.35
N SER A 49 17.45 -33.75 -32.77
CA SER A 49 18.76 -33.57 -32.12
C SER A 49 18.70 -33.79 -30.60
N GLY A 50 17.54 -34.22 -30.10
CA GLY A 50 17.29 -34.52 -28.69
C GLY A 50 16.47 -33.45 -27.99
N THR A 51 16.43 -33.53 -26.66
CA THR A 51 15.58 -32.67 -25.82
C THR A 51 16.41 -31.64 -25.06
N ALA A 52 15.94 -30.39 -25.02
CA ALA A 52 16.39 -29.39 -24.06
C ALA A 52 15.38 -29.32 -22.91
N GLN A 53 15.75 -29.89 -21.76
CA GLN A 53 14.98 -29.91 -20.53
C GLN A 53 15.53 -28.84 -19.56
N LEU A 54 14.75 -27.79 -19.31
CA LEU A 54 15.12 -26.67 -18.46
C LEU A 54 14.14 -26.61 -17.29
N GLU A 55 14.65 -26.74 -16.07
CA GLU A 55 13.83 -26.80 -14.86
C GLU A 55 14.30 -25.81 -13.80
N ASP A 56 13.39 -25.00 -13.26
CA ASP A 56 13.63 -24.10 -12.13
C ASP A 56 14.83 -23.14 -12.32
N ASN A 57 15.13 -22.74 -13.56
CA ASN A 57 16.23 -21.83 -13.85
C ASN A 57 15.81 -20.37 -13.73
N VAL A 58 16.78 -19.50 -13.43
CA VAL A 58 16.62 -18.05 -13.43
C VAL A 58 17.41 -17.43 -14.59
N VAL A 59 16.73 -16.86 -15.56
CA VAL A 59 17.33 -16.35 -16.80
C VAL A 59 16.97 -14.87 -16.98
N GLN A 60 17.85 -13.97 -16.56
CA GLN A 60 17.48 -12.57 -16.39
C GLN A 60 18.51 -11.54 -16.86
N GLN A 61 18.04 -10.37 -17.27
CA GLN A 61 18.91 -9.24 -17.65
C GLN A 61 19.91 -9.56 -18.76
N ASN A 62 19.59 -10.51 -19.65
CA ASN A 62 20.45 -10.84 -20.79
C ASN A 62 19.98 -10.11 -22.06
N GLY A 63 20.75 -10.25 -23.15
CA GLY A 63 20.34 -9.87 -24.50
C GLY A 63 18.99 -10.49 -24.91
N GLY A 64 18.84 -11.79 -24.65
CA GLY A 64 17.58 -12.55 -24.74
C GLY A 64 17.51 -13.62 -23.65
N GLY A 65 16.34 -14.11 -23.30
CA GLY A 65 16.19 -15.07 -22.20
C GLY A 65 16.65 -16.48 -22.58
N VAL A 66 15.72 -17.30 -23.06
CA VAL A 66 15.95 -18.68 -23.49
C VAL A 66 15.62 -18.84 -24.96
N ARG A 67 16.51 -19.47 -25.72
CA ARG A 67 16.29 -19.87 -27.10
C ARG A 67 16.44 -21.38 -27.23
N ILE A 68 15.40 -22.03 -27.77
CA ILE A 68 15.45 -23.42 -28.23
C ILE A 68 15.27 -23.42 -29.74
N TYR A 69 16.33 -23.83 -30.43
CA TYR A 69 16.48 -23.60 -31.85
C TYR A 69 16.87 -24.88 -32.59
N ARG A 70 16.22 -25.11 -33.75
CA ARG A 70 16.56 -26.15 -34.74
C ARG A 70 16.56 -27.57 -34.20
N TRP A 71 15.47 -28.27 -34.49
CA TRP A 71 15.27 -29.71 -34.35
C TRP A 71 15.55 -30.26 -32.94
N ILE A 72 15.29 -29.44 -31.93
CA ILE A 72 15.34 -29.82 -30.52
C ILE A 72 13.91 -29.85 -29.97
N SER A 73 13.63 -30.84 -29.14
CA SER A 73 12.37 -30.90 -28.39
C SER A 73 12.47 -30.03 -27.13
N ALA A 74 11.48 -29.18 -26.91
CA ALA A 74 11.48 -28.24 -25.80
C ALA A 74 10.82 -28.83 -24.53
N GLY A 75 11.48 -28.73 -23.38
CA GLY A 75 10.92 -28.97 -22.07
C GLY A 75 11.28 -27.84 -21.13
N LEU A 76 10.29 -27.10 -20.65
CA LEU A 76 10.51 -25.96 -19.74
C LEU A 76 9.54 -26.04 -18.58
N VAL A 77 10.05 -26.22 -17.37
CA VAL A 77 9.26 -26.33 -16.15
C VAL A 77 9.74 -25.33 -15.11
N GLY A 78 8.87 -24.50 -14.56
CA GLY A 78 9.21 -23.69 -13.37
C GLY A 78 10.26 -22.60 -13.58
N ASN A 79 10.62 -22.27 -14.83
CA ASN A 79 11.70 -21.30 -15.08
C ASN A 79 11.21 -19.86 -14.89
N THR A 80 12.07 -19.02 -14.32
CA THR A 80 11.91 -17.57 -14.26
C THR A 80 12.74 -16.91 -15.36
N ILE A 81 12.09 -16.25 -16.32
CA ILE A 81 12.74 -15.60 -17.47
C ILE A 81 12.33 -14.12 -17.50
N SER A 82 13.19 -13.23 -17.01
CA SER A 82 12.76 -11.84 -16.78
C SER A 82 13.79 -10.75 -17.02
N GLY A 83 13.31 -9.54 -17.33
CA GLY A 83 14.18 -8.38 -17.47
C GLY A 83 15.20 -8.48 -18.61
N ASN A 84 15.08 -9.42 -19.54
CA ASN A 84 16.00 -9.54 -20.68
C ASN A 84 15.67 -8.43 -21.69
N SER A 85 16.66 -7.88 -22.38
CA SER A 85 16.45 -6.75 -23.30
C SER A 85 15.64 -7.11 -24.55
N GLY A 86 15.62 -8.39 -24.91
CA GLY A 86 14.97 -8.92 -26.11
C GLY A 86 13.81 -9.85 -25.78
N THR A 87 13.69 -10.94 -26.55
CA THR A 87 12.65 -11.95 -26.35
C THR A 87 12.93 -12.76 -25.08
N GLY A 88 11.89 -13.04 -24.29
CA GLY A 88 11.96 -13.91 -23.12
C GLY A 88 12.25 -15.35 -23.52
N LEU A 89 11.29 -16.02 -24.16
CA LEU A 89 11.43 -17.38 -24.67
C LEU A 89 11.24 -17.40 -26.19
N GLU A 90 12.23 -17.89 -26.92
CA GLU A 90 12.15 -18.14 -28.35
C GLU A 90 12.18 -19.64 -28.66
N LEU A 91 11.15 -20.10 -29.38
CA LEU A 91 11.00 -21.47 -29.84
C LEU A 91 11.00 -21.46 -31.37
N GLN A 92 12.02 -22.07 -31.98
CA GLN A 92 12.17 -22.02 -33.43
C GLN A 92 12.60 -23.35 -34.05
N ASN A 93 11.88 -23.79 -35.08
CA ASN A 93 12.09 -25.07 -35.79
C ASN A 93 12.18 -26.25 -34.81
N LEU A 94 11.22 -26.40 -33.90
CA LEU A 94 11.27 -27.45 -32.89
C LEU A 94 11.15 -28.85 -33.52
N SER A 95 11.77 -29.88 -32.92
CA SER A 95 11.42 -31.27 -33.27
C SER A 95 10.14 -31.73 -32.56
N GLY A 96 9.82 -31.11 -31.42
CA GLY A 96 8.65 -31.42 -30.61
C GLY A 96 8.67 -30.73 -29.25
N VAL A 97 7.89 -31.27 -28.33
CA VAL A 97 7.85 -30.89 -26.92
C VAL A 97 8.14 -32.15 -26.10
N SER A 98 8.90 -31.99 -25.04
CA SER A 98 9.18 -33.08 -24.08
C SER A 98 7.90 -33.53 -23.37
N ALA A 99 7.96 -34.70 -22.72
CA ALA A 99 6.86 -35.18 -21.87
C ALA A 99 6.52 -34.23 -20.70
N SER A 100 7.49 -33.43 -20.24
CA SER A 100 7.30 -32.44 -19.17
C SER A 100 6.56 -31.19 -19.64
N GLY A 101 6.44 -30.98 -20.95
CA GLY A 101 5.73 -29.83 -21.52
C GLY A 101 6.48 -28.51 -21.37
N ILE A 102 5.72 -27.43 -21.58
CA ILE A 102 6.13 -26.05 -21.30
C ILE A 102 5.14 -25.51 -20.27
N THR A 103 5.51 -25.60 -18.99
CA THR A 103 4.57 -25.39 -17.89
C THR A 103 5.18 -24.70 -16.67
N GLY A 104 4.38 -23.92 -15.95
CA GLY A 104 4.81 -23.30 -14.69
C GLY A 104 5.90 -22.24 -14.84
N ASN A 105 6.17 -21.74 -16.05
CA ASN A 105 7.23 -20.75 -16.26
C ASN A 105 6.70 -19.33 -16.04
N SER A 106 7.50 -18.47 -15.42
CA SER A 106 7.22 -17.05 -15.27
C SER A 106 8.12 -16.23 -16.21
N ILE A 107 7.52 -15.58 -17.21
CA ILE A 107 8.17 -14.91 -18.33
C ILE A 107 7.71 -13.46 -18.41
N PHE A 108 8.45 -12.54 -17.79
CA PHE A 108 7.94 -11.19 -17.56
C PHE A 108 9.00 -10.09 -17.64
N ASP A 109 8.57 -8.84 -17.82
CA ASP A 109 9.43 -7.66 -17.88
C ASP A 109 10.53 -7.73 -18.97
N ASN A 110 10.36 -8.52 -20.03
CA ASN A 110 11.33 -8.56 -21.12
C ASN A 110 11.08 -7.43 -22.12
N GLY A 111 12.15 -6.86 -22.67
CA GLY A 111 12.16 -5.73 -23.59
C GLY A 111 11.67 -6.04 -25.01
N GLY A 112 11.07 -7.22 -25.23
CA GLY A 112 10.50 -7.64 -26.50
C GLY A 112 9.27 -8.52 -26.32
N VAL A 113 9.22 -9.65 -27.02
CA VAL A 113 8.13 -10.62 -26.90
C VAL A 113 8.37 -11.52 -25.68
N GLY A 114 7.33 -11.82 -24.90
CA GLY A 114 7.39 -12.81 -23.82
C GLY A 114 7.73 -14.20 -24.37
N VAL A 115 6.82 -14.79 -25.15
CA VAL A 115 7.02 -16.06 -25.86
C VAL A 115 6.85 -15.87 -27.37
N LEU A 116 7.91 -16.18 -28.12
CA LEU A 116 7.99 -16.07 -29.56
C LEU A 116 8.13 -17.45 -30.20
N ILE A 117 7.20 -17.79 -31.09
CA ILE A 117 7.21 -19.05 -31.83
C ILE A 117 7.49 -18.74 -33.30
N ARG A 118 8.53 -19.35 -33.87
CA ARG A 118 8.92 -19.15 -35.27
C ARG A 118 9.04 -20.49 -35.97
N SER A 119 8.51 -20.59 -37.19
CA SER A 119 8.80 -21.61 -38.22
C SER A 119 8.97 -23.07 -37.74
N GLY A 120 8.10 -23.99 -38.18
CA GLY A 120 8.36 -25.43 -38.07
C GLY A 120 8.31 -25.99 -36.64
N GLY A 121 7.63 -27.11 -36.47
CA GLY A 121 7.43 -27.70 -35.15
C GLY A 121 6.31 -28.73 -35.13
N PRO A 122 5.85 -29.11 -33.93
CA PRO A 122 4.67 -29.96 -33.80
C PRO A 122 3.44 -29.27 -34.40
N SER A 123 2.42 -30.05 -34.76
CA SER A 123 1.15 -29.50 -35.28
C SER A 123 0.42 -28.66 -34.23
N VAL A 124 0.57 -29.01 -32.96
CA VAL A 124 0.03 -28.28 -31.81
C VAL A 124 1.12 -28.09 -30.76
N LEU A 125 1.20 -26.88 -30.20
CA LEU A 125 2.07 -26.55 -29.08
C LEU A 125 1.22 -26.07 -27.90
N THR A 126 1.24 -26.79 -26.79
CA THR A 126 0.51 -26.41 -25.58
C THR A 126 1.39 -25.64 -24.61
N LEU A 127 0.93 -24.48 -24.15
CA LEU A 127 1.48 -23.72 -23.03
C LEU A 127 0.50 -23.84 -21.87
N SER A 128 0.90 -24.49 -20.78
CA SER A 128 -0.01 -24.78 -19.65
C SER A 128 0.50 -24.20 -18.34
N GLY A 129 -0.28 -23.37 -17.66
CA GLY A 129 0.08 -22.83 -16.34
C GLY A 129 1.32 -21.91 -16.37
N ASN A 130 1.52 -21.14 -17.44
CA ASN A 130 2.64 -20.21 -17.53
C ASN A 130 2.16 -18.77 -17.27
N ASP A 131 2.99 -17.98 -16.61
CA ASP A 131 2.79 -16.55 -16.44
C ASP A 131 3.60 -15.80 -17.49
N ILE A 132 2.96 -15.03 -18.36
CA ILE A 132 3.61 -14.29 -19.44
C ILE A 132 3.05 -12.88 -19.47
N TYR A 133 3.72 -11.94 -18.80
CA TYR A 133 3.15 -10.61 -18.57
C TYR A 133 4.18 -9.47 -18.54
N ASN A 134 3.70 -8.27 -18.84
CA ASN A 134 4.48 -7.03 -18.80
C ASN A 134 5.72 -7.04 -19.71
N ASN A 135 5.65 -7.77 -20.82
CA ASN A 135 6.67 -7.70 -21.86
C ASN A 135 6.35 -6.53 -22.80
N THR A 136 7.37 -5.80 -23.27
CA THR A 136 7.13 -4.52 -23.97
C THR A 136 6.56 -4.68 -25.40
N GLY A 137 6.66 -5.87 -25.98
CA GLY A 137 6.07 -6.25 -27.25
C GLY A 137 4.72 -6.95 -27.08
N PHE A 138 4.67 -8.22 -27.48
CA PHE A 138 3.54 -9.10 -27.23
C PHE A 138 3.88 -10.06 -26.10
N GLU A 139 2.89 -10.49 -25.34
CA GLU A 139 3.08 -11.56 -24.37
C GLU A 139 3.31 -12.88 -25.12
N LEU A 140 2.53 -13.11 -26.18
CA LEU A 140 2.74 -14.23 -27.08
C LEU A 140 2.70 -13.78 -28.55
N ARG A 141 3.66 -14.23 -29.34
CA ARG A 141 3.69 -13.98 -30.79
C ARG A 141 3.94 -15.27 -31.55
N ASN A 142 2.97 -15.68 -32.36
CA ASN A 142 3.08 -16.81 -33.26
C ASN A 142 3.43 -16.33 -34.68
N GLU A 143 4.68 -16.51 -35.09
CA GLU A 143 5.14 -16.29 -36.46
C GLU A 143 5.32 -17.63 -37.22
N SER A 144 4.61 -18.67 -36.80
CA SER A 144 4.67 -20.00 -37.39
C SER A 144 3.28 -20.47 -37.83
N SER A 145 3.20 -21.57 -38.56
CA SER A 145 1.92 -22.23 -38.89
C SER A 145 1.42 -23.17 -37.79
N ILE A 146 2.10 -23.24 -36.64
CA ILE A 146 1.76 -24.14 -35.54
C ILE A 146 0.52 -23.60 -34.83
N SER A 147 -0.45 -24.46 -34.53
CA SER A 147 -1.55 -24.09 -33.64
C SER A 147 -1.06 -24.09 -32.19
N ILE A 148 -1.35 -23.03 -31.45
CA ILE A 148 -0.95 -22.91 -30.04
C ILE A 148 -2.18 -23.07 -29.17
N THR A 149 -2.07 -23.86 -28.11
CA THR A 149 -3.12 -24.03 -27.10
C THR A 149 -2.63 -23.42 -25.79
N MET A 150 -3.36 -22.45 -25.24
CA MET A 150 -3.08 -21.86 -23.94
C MET A 150 -4.09 -22.36 -22.90
N GLU A 151 -3.58 -23.00 -21.86
CA GLU A 151 -4.37 -23.55 -20.75
C GLU A 151 -3.86 -22.96 -19.44
N ASN A 152 -4.73 -22.30 -18.69
CA ASN A 152 -4.40 -21.66 -17.41
C ASN A 152 -3.18 -20.73 -17.51
N VAL A 153 -3.04 -19.99 -18.61
CA VAL A 153 -1.93 -19.05 -18.80
C VAL A 153 -2.34 -17.69 -18.24
N TYR A 154 -1.49 -17.06 -17.42
CA TYR A 154 -1.68 -15.68 -16.99
C TYR A 154 -0.98 -14.75 -17.96
N LEU A 155 -1.74 -13.91 -18.68
CA LEU A 155 -1.15 -12.97 -19.65
C LEU A 155 -0.95 -11.56 -19.09
N GLY A 156 -1.05 -11.37 -17.77
CA GLY A 156 -1.20 -10.05 -17.15
C GLY A 156 -2.67 -9.62 -17.03
N LYS A 157 -2.92 -8.49 -16.37
CA LYS A 157 -4.29 -7.97 -16.17
C LYS A 157 -5.00 -7.74 -17.51
N LEU A 158 -6.09 -8.46 -17.75
CA LEU A 158 -6.93 -8.26 -18.94
C LEU A 158 -7.55 -6.85 -18.94
N THR A 159 -7.60 -6.21 -20.10
CA THR A 159 -8.38 -4.98 -20.28
C THR A 159 -9.88 -5.30 -20.26
N ALA A 160 -10.73 -4.31 -19.99
CA ALA A 160 -12.18 -4.49 -20.02
C ALA A 160 -12.70 -5.01 -21.38
N THR A 161 -11.96 -4.75 -22.46
CA THR A 161 -12.24 -5.19 -23.83
C THR A 161 -11.74 -6.59 -24.16
N GLU A 162 -10.82 -7.13 -23.36
CA GLU A 162 -10.30 -8.51 -23.46
C GLU A 162 -10.99 -9.46 -22.47
N PHE A 163 -11.62 -8.91 -21.43
CA PHE A 163 -12.29 -9.71 -20.41
C PHE A 163 -13.45 -10.52 -21.02
N GLY A 164 -13.41 -11.84 -20.84
CA GLY A 164 -14.39 -12.76 -21.41
C GLY A 164 -14.15 -13.14 -22.87
N LYS A 165 -13.09 -12.63 -23.52
CA LYS A 165 -12.64 -13.12 -24.83
C LYS A 165 -11.66 -14.27 -24.66
N LEU A 166 -11.84 -15.32 -25.45
CA LEU A 166 -10.91 -16.44 -25.58
C LEU A 166 -10.16 -16.41 -26.93
N ASP A 167 -10.29 -15.30 -27.65
CA ASP A 167 -9.69 -15.04 -28.95
C ASP A 167 -9.39 -13.54 -29.12
N ASN A 168 -8.46 -13.22 -30.04
CA ASN A 168 -8.13 -11.84 -30.41
C ASN A 168 -7.76 -10.92 -29.22
N LEU A 169 -6.87 -11.43 -28.36
CA LEU A 169 -6.30 -10.66 -27.28
C LEU A 169 -5.23 -9.73 -27.85
N THR A 170 -5.25 -8.44 -27.52
CA THR A 170 -4.33 -7.44 -28.12
C THR A 170 -2.86 -7.70 -27.80
N ARG A 171 -2.62 -8.51 -26.77
CA ARG A 171 -1.31 -8.95 -26.28
C ARG A 171 -0.80 -10.24 -26.94
N VAL A 172 -1.62 -10.85 -27.78
CA VAL A 172 -1.31 -12.07 -28.54
C VAL A 172 -1.30 -11.70 -30.01
N TYR A 173 -0.24 -12.09 -30.72
CA TYR A 173 -0.16 -11.94 -32.17
C TYR A 173 -0.28 -13.31 -32.85
N ASP A 174 -1.30 -13.49 -33.69
CA ASP A 174 -1.60 -14.79 -34.32
C ASP A 174 -2.26 -14.69 -35.72
N GLN A 175 -2.96 -15.75 -36.14
CA GLN A 175 -3.64 -15.80 -37.43
C GLN A 175 -4.73 -14.74 -37.63
N HIS A 176 -5.33 -14.25 -36.53
CA HIS A 176 -6.33 -13.21 -36.59
C HIS A 176 -5.71 -11.88 -36.99
N ASP A 177 -4.52 -11.58 -36.48
CA ASP A 177 -3.75 -10.40 -36.88
C ASP A 177 -3.16 -10.55 -38.28
N ARG A 178 -2.76 -11.78 -38.66
CA ARG A 178 -2.24 -12.09 -40.00
C ARG A 178 -2.42 -13.56 -40.38
N SER A 179 -3.18 -13.78 -41.46
CA SER A 179 -3.60 -15.10 -41.95
C SER A 179 -2.50 -16.11 -42.32
N ASP A 180 -1.25 -15.66 -42.45
CA ASP A 180 -0.11 -16.52 -42.78
C ASP A 180 0.42 -17.31 -41.55
N TYR A 181 -0.09 -17.02 -40.35
CA TYR A 181 0.32 -17.65 -39.09
C TYR A 181 -0.76 -18.59 -38.55
N GLY A 182 -0.39 -19.41 -37.57
CA GLY A 182 -1.28 -20.36 -36.90
C GLY A 182 -2.10 -19.70 -35.79
N GLN A 183 -3.30 -20.22 -35.56
CA GLN A 183 -4.19 -19.77 -34.49
C GLN A 183 -3.58 -20.00 -33.10
N VAL A 184 -3.83 -19.06 -32.20
CA VAL A 184 -3.70 -19.28 -30.77
C VAL A 184 -5.10 -19.54 -30.20
N TYR A 185 -5.30 -20.72 -29.61
CA TYR A 185 -6.54 -21.15 -28.96
C TYR A 185 -6.39 -20.96 -27.45
N VAL A 186 -7.20 -20.07 -26.87
CA VAL A 186 -7.25 -19.89 -25.42
C VAL A 186 -8.31 -20.81 -24.84
N VAL A 187 -7.88 -21.86 -24.15
CA VAL A 187 -8.80 -22.80 -23.48
C VAL A 187 -9.24 -22.23 -22.14
N SER A 188 -8.28 -21.72 -21.36
CA SER A 188 -8.52 -21.01 -20.11
C SER A 188 -7.38 -20.03 -19.85
N LEU A 189 -7.71 -18.91 -19.20
CA LEU A 189 -6.71 -17.98 -18.67
C LEU A 189 -6.70 -18.08 -17.16
N GLU A 190 -5.51 -18.05 -16.58
CA GLU A 190 -5.39 -17.74 -15.17
C GLU A 190 -5.77 -16.26 -15.00
N THR A 191 -6.81 -16.01 -14.22
CA THR A 191 -7.18 -14.64 -13.87
C THR A 191 -6.42 -14.32 -12.59
N GLY A 192 -5.23 -13.72 -12.73
CA GLY A 192 -4.54 -13.13 -11.60
C GLY A 192 -5.55 -12.25 -10.85
N THR A 193 -5.77 -12.53 -9.57
CA THR A 193 -6.78 -11.83 -8.78
C THR A 193 -6.36 -10.36 -8.73
N ILE A 194 -7.17 -9.44 -9.26
CA ILE A 194 -6.86 -8.00 -9.18
C ILE A 194 -6.95 -7.62 -7.69
N LEU A 195 -5.79 -7.54 -7.04
CA LEU A 195 -5.69 -7.02 -5.68
C LEU A 195 -5.55 -5.49 -5.78
N LEU A 196 -6.59 -4.76 -5.39
CA LEU A 196 -6.61 -3.31 -5.35
C LEU A 196 -5.96 -2.82 -4.04
N PRO A 197 -5.05 -1.83 -4.06
CA PRO A 197 -4.54 -1.21 -2.84
C PRO A 197 -5.68 -0.58 -2.03
N PRO A 198 -5.50 -0.36 -0.72
CA PRO A 198 -6.52 0.28 0.09
C PRO A 198 -6.63 1.76 -0.28
N GLU A 199 -7.86 2.26 -0.44
CA GLU A 199 -8.16 3.67 -0.68
C GLU A 199 -9.12 4.16 0.41
N ILE A 200 -8.83 5.30 1.04
CA ILE A 200 -9.70 5.90 2.05
C ILE A 200 -10.73 6.77 1.32
N THR A 201 -11.99 6.32 1.32
CA THR A 201 -13.11 7.03 0.68
C THR A 201 -13.84 7.99 1.63
N THR A 202 -13.60 7.88 2.94
CA THR A 202 -14.09 8.84 3.94
C THR A 202 -13.07 8.98 5.05
N GLN A 203 -12.56 10.20 5.23
CA GLN A 203 -11.60 10.55 6.27
C GLN A 203 -12.29 10.69 7.65
N PRO A 204 -11.60 10.38 8.76
CA PRO A 204 -12.12 10.66 10.08
C PRO A 204 -12.18 12.17 10.33
N LEU A 205 -13.28 12.62 10.96
CA LEU A 205 -13.48 14.03 11.29
C LEU A 205 -13.19 14.29 12.76
N GLY A 206 -12.42 15.36 13.03
CA GLY A 206 -12.19 15.84 14.38
C GLY A 206 -13.45 16.35 15.07
N SER A 207 -13.41 16.52 16.39
CA SER A 207 -14.55 17.00 17.17
C SER A 207 -14.14 17.62 18.50
N ALA A 208 -14.97 18.52 19.02
CA ALA A 208 -14.86 19.04 20.37
C ALA A 208 -15.87 18.30 21.26
N VAL A 209 -15.42 17.75 22.38
CA VAL A 209 -16.20 16.82 23.21
C VAL A 209 -16.27 17.31 24.65
N ASN A 210 -17.47 17.40 25.22
CA ASN A 210 -17.63 17.73 26.65
C ASN A 210 -16.92 16.69 27.52
N LEU A 211 -16.32 17.13 28.63
CA LEU A 211 -15.75 16.22 29.63
C LEU A 211 -16.80 15.20 30.11
N GLY A 212 -16.40 13.94 30.21
CA GLY A 212 -17.28 12.80 30.51
C GLY A 212 -18.14 12.33 29.33
N GLY A 213 -18.19 13.08 28.23
CA GLY A 213 -18.94 12.75 27.01
C GLY A 213 -18.30 11.65 26.16
N SER A 214 -18.81 11.47 24.95
CA SER A 214 -18.30 10.50 23.99
C SER A 214 -18.28 11.02 22.56
N VAL A 215 -17.27 10.61 21.79
CA VAL A 215 -17.20 10.82 20.33
C VAL A 215 -16.83 9.52 19.63
N THR A 216 -17.32 9.33 18.41
CA THR A 216 -16.89 8.23 17.54
C THR A 216 -16.25 8.78 16.28
N LEU A 217 -15.01 8.39 16.02
CA LEU A 217 -14.31 8.64 14.77
C LEU A 217 -14.59 7.46 13.84
N THR A 218 -14.82 7.71 12.55
CA THR A 218 -15.11 6.67 11.56
C THR A 218 -14.26 6.88 10.32
N VAL A 219 -13.81 5.78 9.72
CA VAL A 219 -13.14 5.76 8.40
C VAL A 219 -13.90 4.82 7.48
N ALA A 220 -14.01 5.18 6.20
CA ALA A 220 -14.43 4.25 5.15
C ALA A 220 -13.26 4.01 4.20
N ALA A 221 -13.03 2.75 3.85
CA ALA A 221 -11.99 2.38 2.91
C ALA A 221 -12.48 1.28 1.96
N THR A 222 -11.99 1.34 0.72
CA THR A 222 -12.17 0.35 -0.33
C THR A 222 -10.82 -0.31 -0.64
N GLY A 223 -10.83 -1.37 -1.43
CA GLY A 223 -9.64 -2.16 -1.78
C GLY A 223 -9.91 -3.66 -1.68
N SER A 224 -8.93 -4.47 -2.06
CA SER A 224 -9.07 -5.93 -1.94
C SER A 224 -8.94 -6.36 -0.48
N GLY A 225 -9.81 -7.28 -0.06
CA GLY A 225 -9.84 -7.79 1.31
C GLY A 225 -8.79 -8.87 1.59
N PRO A 226 -8.51 -9.16 2.88
CA PRO A 226 -9.05 -8.47 4.05
C PRO A 226 -8.40 -7.09 4.26
N ILE A 227 -9.22 -6.08 4.58
CA ILE A 227 -8.76 -4.75 5.00
C ILE A 227 -8.68 -4.73 6.52
N THR A 228 -7.55 -4.26 7.06
CA THR A 228 -7.28 -4.13 8.48
C THR A 228 -7.07 -2.67 8.86
N TYR A 229 -7.41 -2.33 10.11
CA TYR A 229 -7.31 -0.97 10.64
C TYR A 229 -6.45 -0.98 11.90
N GLN A 230 -5.74 0.12 12.15
CA GLN A 230 -5.10 0.38 13.43
C GLN A 230 -5.12 1.88 13.73
N TRP A 231 -5.73 2.27 14.85
CA TRP A 231 -5.78 3.67 15.27
C TRP A 231 -4.57 4.09 16.09
N TYR A 232 -4.21 5.36 15.94
CA TYR A 232 -3.10 6.01 16.63
C TYR A 232 -3.59 7.33 17.24
N ARG A 233 -3.00 7.72 18.38
CA ARG A 233 -3.19 9.01 19.05
C ARG A 233 -1.83 9.65 19.28
N ASN A 234 -1.64 10.87 18.79
CA ASN A 234 -0.37 11.62 18.90
C ASN A 234 0.82 10.78 18.42
N GLY A 235 0.64 10.01 17.33
CA GLY A 235 1.63 9.09 16.77
C GLY A 235 1.81 7.77 17.52
N SER A 236 1.20 7.58 18.70
CA SER A 236 1.28 6.35 19.47
C SER A 236 0.10 5.42 19.19
N MET A 237 0.39 4.13 19.01
CA MET A 237 -0.62 3.11 18.72
C MET A 237 -1.60 2.94 19.89
N ILE A 238 -2.90 2.90 19.58
CA ILE A 238 -3.95 2.57 20.56
C ILE A 238 -4.18 1.05 20.51
N SER A 239 -3.71 0.34 21.53
CA SER A 239 -3.79 -1.12 21.57
C SER A 239 -5.23 -1.64 21.39
N GLY A 240 -5.43 -2.57 20.47
CA GLY A 240 -6.73 -3.22 20.22
C GLY A 240 -7.73 -2.39 19.41
N ALA A 241 -7.39 -1.16 19.02
CA ALA A 241 -8.26 -0.32 18.19
C ALA A 241 -8.11 -0.69 16.70
N THR A 242 -8.74 -1.80 16.29
CA THR A 242 -8.60 -2.39 14.95
C THR A 242 -9.87 -2.35 14.09
N SER A 243 -10.88 -1.60 14.52
CA SER A 243 -12.14 -1.43 13.81
C SER A 243 -12.10 -0.19 12.89
N SER A 244 -12.99 -0.14 11.90
CA SER A 244 -13.20 1.05 11.05
C SER A 244 -13.79 2.25 11.81
N SER A 245 -14.13 2.07 13.09
CA SER A 245 -14.52 3.14 14.00
C SER A 245 -13.75 3.06 15.32
N LEU A 246 -13.55 4.22 15.94
CA LEU A 246 -12.97 4.37 17.27
C LEU A 246 -13.88 5.24 18.13
N THR A 247 -14.45 4.65 19.18
CA THR A 247 -15.26 5.39 20.15
C THR A 247 -14.43 5.77 21.38
N LEU A 248 -14.37 7.06 21.67
CA LEU A 248 -13.75 7.62 22.86
C LEU A 248 -14.87 7.96 23.85
N SER A 249 -15.13 7.09 24.82
CA SER A 249 -16.13 7.32 25.89
C SER A 249 -15.48 7.88 27.16
N GLY A 250 -16.27 8.57 28.00
CA GLY A 250 -15.76 9.18 29.23
C GLY A 250 -14.61 10.13 28.93
N PHE A 251 -14.82 11.08 28.01
CA PHE A 251 -13.76 11.92 27.48
C PHE A 251 -13.09 12.75 28.59
N ASP A 252 -11.76 12.70 28.66
CA ASP A 252 -10.93 13.42 29.62
C ASP A 252 -9.77 14.11 28.88
N LEU A 253 -8.99 14.93 29.59
CA LEU A 253 -7.87 15.66 28.98
C LEU A 253 -6.76 14.73 28.44
N ASN A 254 -6.63 13.52 28.97
CA ASN A 254 -5.67 12.53 28.47
C ASN A 254 -6.11 11.89 27.14
N LYS A 255 -7.36 12.11 26.71
CA LYS A 255 -7.92 11.68 25.43
C LYS A 255 -7.91 12.79 24.37
N GLU A 256 -7.42 13.98 24.69
CA GLU A 256 -7.13 14.98 23.66
C GLU A 256 -5.98 14.54 22.75
N GLY A 257 -6.01 15.02 21.51
CA GLY A 257 -4.90 14.82 20.58
C GLY A 257 -5.30 14.72 19.13
N SER A 258 -4.30 14.44 18.30
CA SER A 258 -4.50 14.10 16.90
C SER A 258 -4.67 12.59 16.76
N TYR A 259 -5.75 12.18 16.11
CA TYR A 259 -6.06 10.79 15.83
C TYR A 259 -5.92 10.52 14.34
N HIS A 260 -5.37 9.37 13.98
CA HIS A 260 -5.42 8.86 12.62
C HIS A 260 -5.52 7.34 12.64
N VAL A 261 -5.90 6.77 11.50
CA VAL A 261 -5.97 5.33 11.30
C VAL A 261 -5.11 4.93 10.13
N VAL A 262 -4.35 3.84 10.30
CA VAL A 262 -3.67 3.17 9.19
C VAL A 262 -4.56 2.06 8.69
N VAL A 263 -4.87 2.10 7.40
CA VAL A 263 -5.63 1.09 6.67
C VAL A 263 -4.65 0.26 5.86
N LYS A 264 -4.73 -1.07 5.98
CA LYS A 264 -3.79 -1.99 5.32
C LYS A 264 -4.51 -3.16 4.66
N ASN A 265 -4.04 -3.57 3.49
CA ASN A 265 -4.31 -4.89 2.93
C ASN A 265 -3.01 -5.58 2.48
N VAL A 266 -3.14 -6.63 1.68
CA VAL A 266 -2.00 -7.41 1.17
C VAL A 266 -1.12 -6.65 0.16
N VAL A 267 -1.66 -5.59 -0.46
CA VAL A 267 -0.99 -4.81 -1.50
C VAL A 267 -0.21 -3.65 -0.90
N ASP A 268 -0.85 -2.86 -0.04
CA ASP A 268 -0.27 -1.63 0.52
C ASP A 268 -0.91 -1.23 1.86
N GLN A 269 -0.39 -0.17 2.47
CA GLN A 269 -0.97 0.51 3.63
C GLN A 269 -1.00 2.03 3.44
N LEU A 270 -2.07 2.66 3.91
CA LEU A 270 -2.29 4.10 3.81
C LEU A 270 -2.76 4.66 5.15
N ALA A 271 -2.20 5.80 5.55
CA ALA A 271 -2.66 6.54 6.73
C ALA A 271 -3.75 7.56 6.35
N SER A 272 -4.74 7.71 7.22
CA SER A 272 -5.75 8.77 7.11
C SER A 272 -5.17 10.16 7.40
N ASP A 273 -5.96 11.18 7.10
CA ASP A 273 -5.74 12.52 7.63
C ASP A 273 -5.87 12.54 9.16
N LEU A 274 -5.30 13.56 9.80
CA LEU A 274 -5.38 13.75 11.25
C LEU A 274 -6.75 14.35 11.65
N ALA A 275 -7.49 13.61 12.46
CA ALA A 275 -8.68 14.08 13.15
C ALA A 275 -8.30 14.65 14.52
N GLN A 276 -8.44 15.97 14.71
CA GLN A 276 -8.15 16.61 15.99
C GLN A 276 -9.34 16.51 16.94
N VAL A 277 -9.13 15.96 18.13
CA VAL A 277 -10.16 15.86 19.18
C VAL A 277 -9.74 16.66 20.40
N THR A 278 -10.60 17.58 20.82
CA THR A 278 -10.36 18.51 21.94
C THR A 278 -11.48 18.42 22.98
N ALA A 279 -11.18 18.74 24.24
CA ALA A 279 -12.19 18.86 25.27
C ALA A 279 -12.91 20.21 25.14
N ILE A 280 -14.23 20.17 25.23
CA ILE A 280 -15.03 21.33 25.56
C ILE A 280 -14.99 21.44 27.08
N ILE A 281 -14.26 22.44 27.56
CA ILE A 281 -14.32 22.88 28.95
C ILE A 281 -15.51 23.83 29.05
N PRO A 282 -16.59 23.49 29.77
CA PRO A 282 -17.71 24.41 29.97
C PRO A 282 -17.18 25.70 30.61
N GLY A 283 -17.17 26.79 29.83
CA GLY A 283 -16.60 28.09 30.23
C GLY A 283 -15.37 28.58 29.43
N GLY A 284 -14.90 27.82 28.43
CA GLY A 284 -13.78 28.18 27.54
C GLY A 284 -14.10 29.19 26.43
N GLY A 285 -14.83 30.26 26.74
CA GLY A 285 -14.95 31.41 25.84
C GLY A 285 -13.63 32.17 25.80
N THR A 286 -13.03 32.29 24.61
CA THR A 286 -11.79 33.03 24.35
C THR A 286 -12.02 34.55 24.36
N THR A 287 -12.42 35.11 25.50
CA THR A 287 -12.21 36.53 25.79
C THR A 287 -11.64 36.67 27.19
N SER A 288 -10.31 36.79 27.27
CA SER A 288 -9.62 37.24 28.47
C SER A 288 -9.98 38.71 28.72
N ALA A 289 -11.16 38.99 29.24
CA ALA A 289 -11.33 40.20 30.03
C ALA A 289 -10.49 39.99 31.30
N PRO A 290 -9.52 40.87 31.62
CA PRO A 290 -8.86 40.85 32.92
C PRO A 290 -9.94 40.89 34.01
N PRO A 291 -9.72 40.26 35.18
CA PRO A 291 -10.72 40.26 36.24
C PRO A 291 -11.09 41.70 36.57
N ASN A 292 -12.35 42.07 36.36
CA ASN A 292 -12.84 43.40 36.67
C ASN A 292 -13.31 43.40 38.13
N LEU A 293 -12.74 44.32 38.90
CA LEU A 293 -13.13 44.55 40.28
C LEU A 293 -14.02 45.79 40.32
N ALA A 294 -15.26 45.65 40.77
CA ALA A 294 -16.13 46.78 41.06
C ALA A 294 -16.41 46.85 42.57
N LEU A 295 -16.33 48.05 43.14
CA LEU A 295 -16.62 48.29 44.54
C LEU A 295 -18.01 48.88 44.70
N GLY A 296 -18.73 48.44 45.72
CA GLY A 296 -20.03 48.97 46.08
C GLY A 296 -20.20 49.12 47.59
N ARG A 297 -21.41 49.52 47.99
CA ARG A 297 -21.83 49.55 49.39
C ARG A 297 -23.19 48.90 49.55
N LEU A 298 -23.33 48.11 50.61
CA LEU A 298 -24.59 47.51 51.03
C LEU A 298 -24.73 47.68 52.54
N SER A 299 -25.74 48.43 52.97
CA SER A 299 -26.06 48.66 54.40
C SER A 299 -24.85 49.12 55.24
N GLY A 300 -23.99 49.97 54.67
CA GLY A 300 -22.79 50.50 55.33
C GLY A 300 -21.53 49.64 55.18
N TYR A 301 -21.63 48.40 54.70
CA TYR A 301 -20.49 47.53 54.38
C TYR A 301 -20.03 47.76 52.94
N SER A 302 -18.72 47.62 52.69
CA SER A 302 -18.16 47.51 51.35
C SER A 302 -18.52 46.18 50.70
N THR A 303 -18.89 46.24 49.43
CA THR A 303 -19.05 45.06 48.57
C THR A 303 -17.97 45.04 47.49
N VAL A 304 -17.52 43.84 47.15
CA VAL A 304 -16.53 43.58 46.11
C VAL A 304 -17.18 42.67 45.08
N SER A 305 -17.44 43.21 43.90
CA SER A 305 -17.95 42.47 42.74
C SER A 305 -16.77 42.05 41.88
N ILE A 306 -16.62 40.73 41.69
CA ILE A 306 -15.57 40.15 40.86
C ILE A 306 -16.21 39.59 39.60
N GLY A 307 -15.88 40.18 38.45
CA GLY A 307 -16.08 39.51 37.17
C GLY A 307 -14.80 38.80 36.75
N GLY A 308 -14.96 37.60 36.19
CA GLY A 308 -13.86 36.72 35.83
C GLY A 308 -14.34 35.41 35.24
N GLN A 309 -13.43 34.45 35.10
CA GLN A 309 -13.72 33.13 34.57
C GLN A 309 -14.43 32.27 35.64
N VAL A 310 -15.67 31.86 35.37
CA VAL A 310 -16.40 30.90 36.21
C VAL A 310 -15.62 29.60 36.29
N GLY A 311 -15.53 29.01 37.49
CA GLY A 311 -14.71 27.84 37.80
C GLY A 311 -13.25 28.17 38.16
N ARG A 312 -12.80 29.42 37.97
CA ARG A 312 -11.46 29.84 38.38
C ARG A 312 -11.45 30.35 39.81
N THR A 313 -10.37 30.07 40.52
CA THR A 313 -10.16 30.50 41.90
C THR A 313 -9.44 31.85 41.95
N TYR A 314 -10.05 32.80 42.66
CA TYR A 314 -9.53 34.14 42.91
C TYR A 314 -9.31 34.36 44.40
N THR A 315 -8.24 35.07 44.73
CA THR A 315 -8.00 35.56 46.09
C THR A 315 -8.36 37.04 46.16
N ILE A 316 -9.34 37.40 46.98
CA ILE A 316 -9.60 38.79 47.36
C ILE A 316 -8.61 39.13 48.47
N GLN A 317 -7.83 40.19 48.25
CA GLN A 317 -6.99 40.78 49.28
C GLN A 317 -7.48 42.16 49.64
N VAL A 318 -7.33 42.50 50.91
CA VAL A 318 -7.74 43.77 51.50
C VAL A 318 -6.55 44.46 52.17
N SER A 319 -6.54 45.79 52.15
CA SER A 319 -5.57 46.63 52.83
C SER A 319 -6.25 47.88 53.39
N ASP A 320 -5.81 48.33 54.57
CA ASP A 320 -6.23 49.61 55.16
C ASP A 320 -5.25 50.75 54.77
N ASP A 321 -4.07 50.45 54.19
CA ASP A 321 -2.96 51.40 53.97
C ASP A 321 -2.28 51.30 52.58
N MET A 322 -2.80 50.46 51.68
CA MET A 322 -2.20 50.05 50.38
C MET A 322 -0.82 49.37 50.44
N LYS A 323 -0.24 49.17 51.63
CA LYS A 323 1.09 48.57 51.81
C LYS A 323 0.99 47.14 52.32
N THR A 324 0.18 46.95 53.36
CA THR A 324 -0.01 45.67 54.02
C THR A 324 -1.28 45.02 53.49
N TRP A 325 -1.13 43.95 52.72
CA TRP A 325 -2.23 43.21 52.12
C TRP A 325 -2.48 41.91 52.88
N LYS A 326 -3.75 41.63 53.19
CA LYS A 326 -4.19 40.38 53.82
C LYS A 326 -5.23 39.70 52.94
N THR A 327 -5.23 38.38 52.92
CA THR A 327 -6.31 37.62 52.28
C THR A 327 -7.60 37.85 53.03
N LEU A 328 -8.60 38.37 52.33
CA LEU A 328 -9.95 38.53 52.83
C LEU A 328 -10.77 37.26 52.58
N GLN A 329 -10.65 36.68 51.38
CA GLN A 329 -11.37 35.48 50.97
C GLN A 329 -10.69 34.82 49.77
N VAL A 330 -10.75 33.49 49.70
CA VAL A 330 -10.47 32.72 48.48
C VAL A 330 -11.79 32.17 47.98
N LEU A 331 -12.12 32.38 46.70
CA LEU A 331 -13.36 31.91 46.13
C LEU A 331 -13.17 31.40 44.71
N THR A 332 -13.81 30.28 44.41
CA THR A 332 -14.01 29.81 43.04
C THR A 332 -15.28 30.45 42.52
N LEU A 333 -15.20 31.19 41.40
CA LEU A 333 -16.38 31.86 40.85
C LEU A 333 -17.41 30.81 40.40
N THR A 334 -18.64 30.92 40.87
CA THR A 334 -19.78 30.13 40.38
C THR A 334 -20.62 30.90 39.37
N GLU A 335 -20.47 32.23 39.33
CA GLU A 335 -21.09 33.15 38.38
C GLU A 335 -20.16 34.36 38.14
N SER A 336 -20.41 35.14 37.09
CA SER A 336 -19.64 36.35 36.78
C SER A 336 -20.58 37.49 36.35
N PRO A 337 -20.66 38.61 37.09
CA PRO A 337 -19.91 38.90 38.31
C PRO A 337 -20.49 38.21 39.56
N GLN A 338 -19.64 37.87 40.53
CA GLN A 338 -20.05 37.39 41.86
C GLN A 338 -19.72 38.43 42.93
N ILE A 339 -20.66 38.69 43.85
CA ILE A 339 -20.53 39.72 44.88
C ILE A 339 -20.10 39.09 46.22
N TYR A 340 -19.07 39.68 46.83
CA TYR A 340 -18.64 39.39 48.19
C TYR A 340 -18.88 40.60 49.10
N ILE A 341 -19.37 40.39 50.32
CA ILE A 341 -19.57 41.44 51.31
C ILE A 341 -18.43 41.37 52.33
N ASP A 342 -17.69 42.47 52.47
CA ASP A 342 -16.69 42.60 53.53
C ASP A 342 -17.36 43.02 54.84
N TRP A 343 -17.78 42.06 55.65
CA TRP A 343 -18.42 42.29 56.95
C TRP A 343 -17.52 43.02 57.96
N ASN A 344 -16.21 43.13 57.72
CA ASN A 344 -15.25 43.82 58.59
C ASN A 344 -14.97 45.26 58.14
N SER A 345 -15.71 45.77 57.16
CA SER A 345 -15.54 47.11 56.58
C SER A 345 -16.35 48.21 57.28
N LEU A 346 -17.28 47.86 58.17
CA LEU A 346 -18.15 48.82 58.85
C LEU A 346 -17.34 49.86 59.65
N GLY A 347 -17.63 51.14 59.45
CA GLY A 347 -16.95 52.24 60.15
C GLY A 347 -15.53 52.55 59.67
N LYS A 348 -15.00 51.83 58.68
CA LYS A 348 -13.69 52.13 58.08
C LYS A 348 -13.79 53.34 57.16
N THR A 349 -12.91 54.33 57.35
CA THR A 349 -12.85 55.55 56.53
C THR A 349 -12.10 55.34 55.20
N GLN A 350 -11.20 54.36 55.14
CA GLN A 350 -10.50 53.94 53.93
C GLN A 350 -10.35 52.41 53.94
N ARG A 351 -10.49 51.79 52.76
CA ARG A 351 -10.31 50.35 52.57
C ARG A 351 -10.05 50.05 51.09
N PHE A 352 -9.01 49.29 50.80
CA PHE A 352 -8.53 48.99 49.47
C PHE A 352 -8.64 47.50 49.18
N TYR A 353 -8.96 47.15 47.94
CA TYR A 353 -9.18 45.78 47.52
C TYR A 353 -8.39 45.50 46.24
N ARG A 354 -7.87 44.27 46.12
CA ARG A 354 -7.32 43.74 44.87
C ARG A 354 -7.65 42.27 44.73
N THR A 355 -7.67 41.79 43.50
CA THR A 355 -7.82 40.38 43.18
C THR A 355 -6.52 39.84 42.61
N VAL A 356 -6.15 38.64 43.03
CA VAL A 356 -5.01 37.89 42.50
C VAL A 356 -5.54 36.54 42.04
N TRP A 357 -5.23 36.14 40.81
CA TRP A 357 -5.51 34.78 40.35
C TRP A 357 -4.32 33.88 40.72
N ILE A 358 -4.64 32.65 41.13
CA ILE A 358 -3.62 31.62 41.32
C ILE A 358 -3.29 31.09 39.92
N VAL A 359 -2.02 31.10 39.55
CA VAL A 359 -1.53 30.33 38.41
C VAL A 359 -1.18 28.96 39.01
N GLU A 360 -2.01 27.96 38.74
CA GLU A 360 -1.67 26.56 39.02
C GLU A 360 -0.80 26.00 37.91
#